data_AF-A0A3D4NKJ6-F1
#
_entry.id   AF-A0A3D4NKJ6-F1
#
_cell.length_a   1.000
_cell.length_b   1.000
_cell.length_c   1.000
_cell.angle_alpha   90.00
_cell.angle_beta   90.00
_cell.angle_gamma   90.00
#
_symmetry.space_group_name_H-M   'P 1'
#
loop_
_entity.id
_entity.type
_entity.pdbx_description
1 polymer ?
#
loop_
_entity_poly.entity_id
_entity_poly.type
_entity_poly.pdbx_seq_one_letter_code
_entity_poly.pdbx_strand_id
1 'polypeptide(L)'
;QYTAVSLRNSSDMQHLSAWAAPNVTSDGFKYMGAEYRFNEQQTLVGAWHSQLEDIYQQSYLNLLHKQQFGDWTLGANLGYFIDKEDGSARIGNVQSHTAYGLFSARLGGHTLYLGLQKVSGDTGWMSVYGSSGRTLGNDMFNGNFSNADERSWQARYDYDFAAAGIPGLLLMTRYGHGDNATTKAGSDGKEWERDTEISYTLQSGPLKNLSVRVNNATNRRSFNSDFDQTRIIINYPLSL
;
A
#
# COMPACT_ATOMS: atom_id res chain seq x y z
N GLN A 1 13.68 -7.27 16.76
CA GLN A 1 13.51 -5.87 17.17
C GLN A 1 14.37 -4.99 16.27
N TYR A 2 13.83 -3.86 15.81
CA TYR A 2 14.58 -2.81 15.13
C TYR A 2 14.65 -1.60 16.04
N THR A 3 15.82 -0.97 16.18
CA THR A 3 16.02 0.18 17.09
C THR A 3 16.37 1.48 16.36
N ALA A 4 16.73 1.39 15.08
CA ALA A 4 17.01 2.53 14.23
C ALA A 4 16.59 2.25 12.78
N VAL A 5 16.41 3.31 12.00
CA VAL A 5 16.01 3.27 10.59
C VAL A 5 16.79 4.33 9.80
N SER A 6 17.11 4.03 8.55
CA SER A 6 17.55 5.03 7.57
C SER A 6 16.45 5.22 6.55
N LEU A 7 16.00 6.47 6.39
CA LEU A 7 14.93 6.81 5.45
C LEU A 7 15.45 6.72 4.01
N ARG A 8 14.56 6.49 3.04
CA ARG A 8 14.90 6.35 1.61
C ARG A 8 15.68 7.53 1.01
N ASN A 9 15.63 8.70 1.66
CA ASN A 9 16.27 9.95 1.27
C ASN A 9 17.32 10.42 2.29
N SER A 10 17.83 9.52 3.14
CA SER A 10 18.83 9.81 4.16
C SER A 10 20.04 8.88 4.01
N SER A 11 21.22 9.39 4.36
CA SER A 11 22.43 8.58 4.59
C SER A 11 22.57 8.14 6.04
N ASP A 12 21.79 8.72 6.94
CA ASP A 12 21.99 8.61 8.39
C ASP A 12 20.94 7.70 9.02
N MET A 13 21.33 7.06 10.13
CA MET A 13 20.43 6.29 10.98
C MET A 13 19.78 7.19 12.03
N GLN A 14 18.49 7.00 12.26
CA GLN A 14 17.71 7.73 13.26
C GLN A 14 16.81 6.77 14.03
N HIS A 15 16.32 7.21 15.20
CA HIS A 15 15.27 6.49 15.93
C HIS A 15 13.99 6.39 15.10
N LEU A 16 13.21 5.33 15.34
CA LEU A 16 11.92 5.13 14.68
C LEU A 16 10.90 6.12 15.25
N SER A 17 9.91 6.49 14.44
CA SER A 17 8.73 7.26 14.83
C SER A 17 7.52 6.75 14.04
N ALA A 18 6.31 7.26 14.32
CA ALA A 18 5.11 6.95 13.55
C ALA A 18 4.82 8.02 12.49
N TRP A 19 4.20 7.65 11.36
CA TRP A 19 3.74 8.61 10.35
C TRP A 19 2.80 9.69 10.93
N ALA A 20 2.00 9.33 11.95
CA ALA A 20 1.10 10.26 12.64
C ALA A 20 1.85 11.36 13.43
N ALA A 21 3.09 11.11 13.85
CA ALA A 21 3.93 12.07 14.57
C ALA A 21 5.43 11.82 14.31
N PRO A 22 5.98 12.25 13.16
CA PRO A 22 7.35 11.92 12.75
C PRO A 22 8.46 12.41 13.70
N ASN A 23 8.16 13.43 14.51
CA ASN A 23 9.09 14.05 15.47
C ASN A 23 9.04 13.41 16.87
N VAL A 24 8.12 12.47 17.11
CA VAL A 24 8.02 11.74 18.38
C VAL A 24 8.64 10.37 18.19
N THR A 25 9.80 10.16 18.81
CA THR A 25 10.62 8.96 18.59
C THR A 25 10.32 7.84 19.59
N SER A 26 10.62 6.62 19.17
CA SER A 26 10.54 5.37 19.91
C SER A 26 11.90 4.70 19.97
N ASP A 27 12.14 3.95 21.05
CA ASP A 27 13.38 3.20 21.27
C ASP A 27 13.43 1.91 20.44
N GLY A 28 12.30 1.44 19.91
CA GLY A 28 12.31 0.37 18.95
C GLY A 28 10.95 -0.14 18.48
N PHE A 29 11.00 -0.92 17.41
CA PHE A 29 9.89 -1.65 16.83
C PHE A 29 10.08 -3.16 17.01
N LYS A 30 9.09 -3.81 17.62
CA LYS A 30 9.04 -5.26 17.85
C LYS A 30 7.86 -5.80 17.04
N TYR A 31 8.02 -7.00 16.48
CA TYR A 31 6.94 -7.67 15.77
C TYR A 31 7.08 -9.17 15.93
N MET A 32 5.95 -9.85 15.84
CA MET A 32 5.84 -11.29 15.70
C MET A 32 4.66 -11.60 14.78
N GLY A 33 4.72 -12.73 14.09
CA GLY A 33 3.62 -13.17 13.26
C GLY A 33 3.80 -14.58 12.78
N ALA A 34 2.71 -15.11 12.24
CA ALA A 34 2.65 -16.43 11.66
C ALA A 34 1.83 -16.38 10.38
N GLU A 35 2.26 -17.16 9.39
CA GLU A 35 1.55 -17.34 8.14
C GLU A 35 1.38 -18.83 7.89
N TYR A 36 0.20 -19.22 7.42
CA TYR A 36 -0.11 -20.59 7.07
C TYR A 36 -0.70 -20.64 5.67
N ARG A 37 -0.04 -21.40 4.79
CA ARG A 37 -0.50 -21.66 3.42
C ARG A 37 -1.10 -23.06 3.33
N PHE A 38 -2.29 -23.14 2.75
CA PHE A 38 -3.03 -24.38 2.54
C PHE A 38 -3.82 -24.32 1.24
N ASN A 39 -4.63 -25.35 0.97
CA ASN A 39 -5.41 -25.47 -0.27
C ASN A 39 -4.48 -25.36 -1.50
N GLU A 40 -3.47 -26.22 -1.59
CA GLU A 40 -2.49 -26.22 -2.69
C GLU A 40 -1.79 -24.86 -2.91
N GLN A 41 -1.46 -24.17 -1.82
CA GLN A 41 -0.85 -22.82 -1.83
C GLN A 41 -1.76 -21.70 -2.37
N GLN A 42 -3.03 -21.98 -2.66
CA GLN A 42 -4.00 -20.99 -3.13
C GLN A 42 -4.48 -20.07 -2.02
N THR A 43 -4.41 -20.51 -0.76
CA THR A 43 -4.88 -19.74 0.40
C THR A 43 -3.75 -19.51 1.39
N LEU A 44 -3.59 -18.27 1.82
CA LEU A 44 -2.74 -17.89 2.96
C LEU A 44 -3.63 -17.22 4.01
N VAL A 45 -3.46 -17.62 5.26
CA VAL A 45 -3.89 -16.85 6.42
C VAL A 45 -2.66 -16.34 7.15
N GLY A 46 -2.69 -15.08 7.57
CA GLY A 46 -1.61 -14.43 8.31
C GLY A 46 -2.14 -13.72 9.54
N ALA A 47 -1.40 -13.79 10.63
CA ALA A 47 -1.66 -13.03 11.84
C ALA A 47 -0.34 -12.41 12.31
N TRP A 48 -0.35 -11.11 12.55
CA TRP A 48 0.81 -10.35 12.99
C TRP A 48 0.43 -9.47 14.17
N HIS A 49 1.38 -9.27 15.07
CA HIS A 49 1.30 -8.28 16.13
C HIS A 49 2.62 -7.52 16.18
N SER A 50 2.53 -6.20 16.32
CA SER A 50 3.68 -5.32 16.35
C SER A 50 3.50 -4.20 17.35
N GLN A 51 4.62 -3.66 17.80
CA GLN A 51 4.69 -2.60 18.79
C GLN A 51 5.79 -1.63 18.35
N LEU A 52 5.43 -0.36 18.20
CA LEU A 52 6.38 0.75 18.22
C LEU A 52 6.35 1.31 19.64
N GLU A 53 7.39 0.97 20.41
CA GLU A 53 7.44 1.16 21.86
C GLU A 53 7.08 2.59 22.27
N ASP A 54 6.19 2.73 23.25
CA ASP A 54 5.67 4.00 23.78
C ASP A 54 4.81 4.84 22.81
N ILE A 55 4.50 4.32 21.62
CA ILE A 55 3.72 5.04 20.60
C ILE A 55 2.44 4.30 20.24
N TYR A 56 2.55 3.11 19.63
CA TYR A 56 1.38 2.30 19.25
C TYR A 56 1.70 0.81 19.23
N GLN A 57 0.66 0.01 19.37
CA GLN A 57 0.65 -1.41 19.06
C GLN A 57 -0.39 -1.70 17.98
N GLN A 58 -0.07 -2.63 17.09
CA GLN A 58 -0.88 -2.95 15.92
C GLN A 58 -1.01 -4.47 15.80
N SER A 59 -2.26 -4.94 15.74
CA SER A 59 -2.57 -6.32 15.36
C SER A 59 -3.13 -6.35 13.95
N TYR A 60 -2.71 -7.33 13.16
CA TYR A 60 -3.07 -7.45 11.75
C TYR A 60 -3.46 -8.89 11.41
N LEU A 61 -4.62 -9.06 10.79
CA LEU A 61 -5.10 -10.32 10.24
C LEU A 61 -5.19 -10.21 8.73
N ASN A 62 -4.75 -11.25 8.02
CA ASN A 62 -4.77 -11.30 6.57
C ASN A 62 -5.32 -12.63 6.04
N LEU A 63 -6.09 -12.56 4.97
CA LEU A 63 -6.48 -13.69 4.15
C LEU A 63 -6.14 -13.35 2.69
N LEU A 64 -5.29 -14.16 2.07
CA LEU A 64 -5.08 -14.17 0.63
C LEU A 64 -5.70 -15.43 0.06
N HIS A 65 -6.49 -15.31 -0.99
CA HIS A 65 -7.02 -16.44 -1.73
C HIS A 65 -6.91 -16.19 -3.23
N LYS A 66 -6.54 -17.22 -3.98
CA LYS A 66 -6.47 -17.19 -5.45
C LYS A 66 -7.05 -18.47 -6.01
N GLN A 67 -8.06 -18.37 -6.86
CA GLN A 67 -8.75 -19.51 -7.44
C GLN A 67 -8.83 -19.38 -8.96
N GLN A 68 -8.62 -20.49 -9.66
CA GLN A 68 -8.93 -20.59 -11.08
C GLN A 68 -10.39 -21.02 -11.27
N PHE A 69 -11.11 -20.32 -12.14
CA PHE A 69 -12.50 -20.59 -12.50
C PHE A 69 -12.65 -20.51 -14.03
N GLY A 70 -12.56 -21.67 -14.69
CA GLY A 70 -12.41 -21.72 -16.14
C GLY A 70 -11.13 -21.01 -16.58
N ASP A 71 -11.27 -20.07 -17.54
CA ASP A 71 -10.16 -19.24 -18.02
C ASP A 71 -9.82 -18.06 -17.09
N TRP A 72 -10.65 -17.83 -16.07
CA TRP A 72 -10.45 -16.75 -15.11
C TRP A 72 -9.54 -17.18 -13.97
N THR A 73 -8.74 -16.24 -13.51
CA THR A 73 -8.08 -16.32 -12.21
C THR A 73 -8.62 -15.21 -11.32
N LEU A 74 -9.31 -15.61 -10.25
CA LEU A 74 -9.89 -14.71 -9.27
C LEU A 74 -9.00 -14.64 -8.04
N GLY A 75 -8.85 -13.45 -7.48
CA GLY A 75 -8.06 -13.23 -6.26
C GLY A 75 -8.81 -12.37 -5.26
N ALA A 76 -8.54 -12.61 -3.98
CA ALA A 76 -8.99 -11.78 -2.88
C ALA A 76 -7.84 -11.61 -1.87
N ASN A 77 -7.56 -10.37 -1.49
CA ASN A 77 -6.70 -10.01 -0.38
C ASN A 77 -7.53 -9.22 0.62
N LEU A 78 -7.84 -9.84 1.76
CA LEU A 78 -8.59 -9.23 2.85
C LEU A 78 -7.64 -8.95 4.00
N GLY A 79 -7.69 -7.73 4.53
CA GLY A 79 -6.88 -7.35 5.68
C GLY A 79 -7.68 -6.61 6.73
N TYR A 80 -7.32 -6.81 7.99
CA TYR A 80 -7.91 -6.14 9.12
C TYR A 80 -6.83 -5.73 10.13
N PHE A 81 -6.68 -4.43 10.34
CA PHE A 81 -5.78 -3.84 11.31
C PHE A 81 -6.55 -3.34 12.53
N ILE A 82 -5.93 -3.47 13.70
CA ILE A 82 -6.38 -2.89 14.97
C ILE A 82 -5.18 -2.16 15.56
N ASP A 83 -5.29 -0.84 15.69
CA ASP A 83 -4.26 0.04 16.23
C ASP A 83 -4.71 0.59 17.59
N LYS A 84 -3.81 0.52 18.57
CA LYS A 84 -4.00 1.05 19.93
C LYS A 84 -2.77 1.78 20.41
N GLU A 85 -2.90 2.67 21.40
CA GLU A 85 -1.74 3.26 22.05
C GLU A 85 -0.92 2.19 22.79
N ASP A 86 0.37 2.49 22.98
CA ASP A 86 1.31 1.63 23.68
C ASP A 86 2.10 2.42 24.73
N GLY A 87 2.44 1.76 25.83
CA GLY A 87 3.32 2.30 26.88
C GLY A 87 2.89 3.67 27.40
N SER A 88 3.80 4.63 27.34
CA SER A 88 3.56 6.03 27.75
C SER A 88 2.70 6.86 26.79
N ALA A 89 2.21 6.27 25.70
CA ALA A 89 1.32 6.91 24.72
C ALA A 89 1.83 8.30 24.26
N ARG A 90 3.09 8.37 23.82
CA ARG A 90 3.78 9.63 23.50
C ARG A 90 3.12 10.48 22.41
N ILE A 91 2.18 9.91 21.65
CA ILE A 91 1.41 10.61 20.62
C ILE A 91 -0.08 10.80 21.00
N GLY A 92 -0.44 10.49 22.25
CA GLY A 92 -1.81 10.53 22.75
C GLY A 92 -2.60 9.25 22.44
N ASN A 93 -3.93 9.39 22.45
CA ASN A 93 -4.86 8.30 22.15
C ASN A 93 -4.66 7.78 20.73
N VAL A 94 -4.55 6.46 20.57
CA VAL A 94 -4.55 5.79 19.27
C VAL A 94 -5.64 4.75 19.33
N GLN A 95 -6.66 4.87 18.49
CA GLN A 95 -7.73 3.90 18.42
C GLN A 95 -8.23 3.82 16.99
N SER A 96 -7.73 2.84 16.24
CA SER A 96 -8.11 2.65 14.83
C SER A 96 -8.40 1.20 14.50
N HIS A 97 -9.32 1.00 13.57
CA HIS A 97 -9.59 -0.27 12.92
C HIS A 97 -9.62 -0.01 11.42
N THR A 98 -8.74 -0.66 10.66
CA THR A 98 -8.71 -0.52 9.20
C THR A 98 -9.01 -1.85 8.55
N ALA A 99 -10.14 -1.93 7.86
CA ALA A 99 -10.54 -3.09 7.06
C ALA A 99 -10.34 -2.77 5.58
N TYR A 100 -9.79 -3.72 4.82
CA TYR A 100 -9.77 -3.62 3.37
C TYR A 100 -10.05 -4.97 2.70
N GLY A 101 -10.55 -4.91 1.48
CA GLY A 101 -10.62 -6.01 0.54
C GLY A 101 -10.16 -5.56 -0.84
N LEU A 102 -9.14 -6.21 -1.38
CA LEU A 102 -8.65 -6.03 -2.75
C LEU A 102 -8.94 -7.30 -3.55
N PHE A 103 -9.86 -7.18 -4.49
CA PHE A 103 -10.32 -8.27 -5.34
C PHE A 103 -9.73 -8.12 -6.73
N SER A 104 -9.37 -9.24 -7.35
CA SER A 104 -8.82 -9.26 -8.71
C SER A 104 -9.52 -10.29 -9.58
N ALA A 105 -9.66 -9.97 -10.87
CA ALA A 105 -10.16 -10.88 -11.88
C ALA A 105 -9.27 -10.77 -13.12
N ARG A 106 -8.56 -11.85 -13.43
CA ARG A 106 -7.65 -11.94 -14.58
C ARG A 106 -8.23 -12.87 -15.64
N LEU A 107 -8.16 -12.43 -16.89
CA LEU A 107 -8.45 -13.22 -18.09
C LEU A 107 -7.44 -12.87 -19.19
N GLY A 108 -6.66 -13.85 -19.64
CA GLY A 108 -5.60 -13.63 -20.63
C GLY A 108 -4.57 -12.59 -20.15
N GLY A 109 -4.37 -11.54 -20.95
CA GLY A 109 -3.51 -10.40 -20.61
C GLY A 109 -4.15 -9.33 -19.72
N HIS A 110 -5.47 -9.41 -19.47
CA HIS A 110 -6.23 -8.40 -18.72
C HIS A 110 -6.33 -8.77 -17.24
N THR A 111 -6.15 -7.79 -16.36
CA THR A 111 -6.50 -7.94 -14.93
C THR A 111 -7.27 -6.73 -14.45
N LEU A 112 -8.47 -6.93 -13.92
CA LEU A 112 -9.27 -5.92 -13.24
C LEU A 112 -9.12 -6.07 -11.72
N TYR A 113 -9.12 -4.96 -11.00
CA TYR A 113 -9.20 -4.96 -9.55
C TYR A 113 -10.28 -4.01 -9.03
N LEU A 114 -10.89 -4.41 -7.93
CA LEU A 114 -11.73 -3.58 -7.08
C LEU A 114 -11.16 -3.59 -5.67
N GLY A 115 -10.78 -2.43 -5.17
CA GLY A 115 -10.36 -2.22 -3.78
C GLY A 115 -11.47 -1.52 -3.01
N LEU A 116 -11.73 -1.97 -1.79
CA LEU A 116 -12.65 -1.36 -0.84
C LEU A 116 -11.93 -1.25 0.51
N GLN A 117 -12.01 -0.11 1.17
CA GLN A 117 -11.33 0.12 2.44
C GLN A 117 -12.14 1.06 3.34
N LYS A 118 -12.07 0.82 4.65
CA LYS A 118 -12.63 1.70 5.68
C LYS A 118 -11.70 1.77 6.87
N VAL A 119 -11.35 2.99 7.27
CA VAL A 119 -10.71 3.30 8.55
C VAL A 119 -11.78 3.76 9.52
N SER A 120 -11.84 3.19 10.73
CA SER A 120 -12.83 3.55 11.76
C SER A 120 -12.17 3.71 13.12
N GLY A 121 -12.77 4.54 13.98
CA GLY A 121 -12.19 4.91 15.27
C GLY A 121 -11.64 6.33 15.23
N ASP A 122 -11.04 6.76 16.33
CA ASP A 122 -10.66 8.16 16.56
C ASP A 122 -9.40 8.58 15.78
N THR A 123 -8.60 7.61 15.32
CA THR A 123 -7.34 7.86 14.60
C THR A 123 -7.26 7.15 13.26
N GLY A 124 -6.36 7.63 12.39
CA GLY A 124 -6.01 6.95 11.15
C GLY A 124 -5.27 5.63 11.38
N TRP A 125 -4.97 4.91 10.30
CA TRP A 125 -4.12 3.72 10.33
C TRP A 125 -2.69 4.07 10.74
N MET A 126 -2.08 3.24 11.59
CA MET A 126 -0.72 3.46 12.09
C MET A 126 0.34 2.74 11.26
N SER A 127 1.50 3.38 11.11
CA SER A 127 2.71 2.77 10.55
C SER A 127 3.97 3.53 10.94
N VAL A 128 5.11 2.84 10.85
CA VAL A 128 6.44 3.44 11.09
C VAL A 128 6.73 4.51 10.04
N TYR A 129 7.22 5.67 10.45
CA TYR A 129 7.57 6.78 9.58
C TYR A 129 8.59 6.35 8.51
N GLY A 130 8.32 6.73 7.25
CA GLY A 130 9.13 6.36 6.10
C GLY A 130 8.85 4.95 5.53
N SER A 131 8.09 4.11 6.23
CA SER A 131 7.62 2.84 5.68
C SER A 131 6.54 3.06 4.61
N SER A 132 6.37 2.07 3.74
CA SER A 132 5.38 2.09 2.65
C SER A 132 4.00 1.63 3.13
N GLY A 133 2.94 2.26 2.60
CA GLY A 133 1.54 1.91 2.86
C GLY A 133 1.03 0.66 2.14
N ARG A 134 1.89 -0.02 1.35
CA ARG A 134 1.53 -1.11 0.40
C ARG A 134 0.76 -2.30 0.96
N THR A 135 0.68 -2.44 2.28
CA THR A 135 -0.13 -3.49 2.91
C THR A 135 -1.62 -3.18 2.81
N LEU A 136 -2.00 -1.90 2.75
CA LEU A 136 -3.39 -1.50 2.58
C LEU A 136 -3.87 -1.77 1.15
N GLY A 137 -5.12 -2.22 1.01
CA GLY A 137 -5.70 -2.60 -0.28
C GLY A 137 -5.80 -1.44 -1.28
N ASN A 138 -5.97 -0.22 -0.78
CA ASN A 138 -6.08 1.00 -1.60
C ASN A 138 -4.77 1.81 -1.66
N ASP A 139 -3.61 1.21 -1.38
CA ASP A 139 -2.32 1.88 -1.57
C ASP A 139 -2.09 2.30 -3.03
N MET A 140 -1.82 3.59 -3.21
CA MET A 140 -1.52 4.26 -4.48
C MET A 140 -0.15 4.93 -4.46
N PHE A 141 0.25 5.66 -5.51
CA PHE A 141 1.60 6.20 -5.55
C PHE A 141 1.85 7.29 -4.51
N ASN A 142 0.84 8.10 -4.20
CA ASN A 142 0.98 9.28 -3.33
C ASN A 142 0.00 9.30 -2.15
N GLY A 143 -0.62 8.17 -1.84
CA GLY A 143 -1.55 8.01 -0.73
C GLY A 143 -2.11 6.60 -0.66
N ASN A 144 -2.77 6.27 0.45
CA ASN A 144 -3.36 4.96 0.69
C ASN A 144 -4.75 5.06 1.36
N PHE A 145 -5.34 6.26 1.39
CA PHE A 145 -6.68 6.56 1.91
C PHE A 145 -6.89 6.05 3.34
N SER A 146 -5.95 6.39 4.23
CA SER A 146 -5.87 5.88 5.58
C SER A 146 -6.04 6.94 6.68
N ASN A 147 -6.67 8.08 6.35
CA ASN A 147 -7.03 9.09 7.34
C ASN A 147 -8.10 8.54 8.30
N ALA A 148 -8.29 9.18 9.46
CA ALA A 148 -9.36 8.80 10.38
C ALA A 148 -10.72 8.88 9.66
N ASP A 149 -11.65 7.97 10.02
CA ASP A 149 -12.99 7.83 9.44
C ASP A 149 -13.13 7.52 7.95
N GLU A 150 -12.03 7.57 7.20
CA GLU A 150 -12.03 7.55 5.74
C GLU A 150 -12.55 6.23 5.16
N ARG A 151 -13.49 6.35 4.22
CA ARG A 151 -13.99 5.25 3.39
C ARG A 151 -13.48 5.46 1.98
N SER A 152 -12.88 4.44 1.39
CA SER A 152 -12.37 4.54 0.03
C SER A 152 -12.65 3.30 -0.83
N TRP A 153 -12.68 3.54 -2.14
CA TRP A 153 -12.74 2.50 -3.15
C TRP A 153 -11.70 2.77 -4.24
N GLN A 154 -11.29 1.71 -4.92
CA GLN A 154 -10.33 1.75 -6.02
C GLN A 154 -10.82 0.88 -7.16
N ALA A 155 -10.72 1.38 -8.40
CA ALA A 155 -10.83 0.57 -9.60
C ALA A 155 -9.48 0.59 -10.34
N ARG A 156 -8.98 -0.58 -10.73
CA ARG A 156 -7.69 -0.70 -11.43
C ARG A 156 -7.80 -1.67 -12.60
N TYR A 157 -7.08 -1.36 -13.66
CA TYR A 157 -6.91 -2.19 -14.83
C TYR A 157 -5.42 -2.32 -15.18
N ASP A 158 -4.97 -3.56 -15.30
CA ASP A 158 -3.64 -3.91 -15.81
C ASP A 158 -3.79 -4.63 -17.16
N TYR A 159 -2.84 -4.39 -18.06
CA TYR A 159 -2.71 -5.15 -19.31
C TYR A 159 -1.26 -5.58 -19.55
N ASP A 160 -1.08 -6.87 -19.76
CA ASP A 160 0.17 -7.48 -20.21
C ASP A 160 0.14 -7.65 -21.74
N PHE A 161 0.91 -6.83 -22.44
CA PHE A 161 0.94 -6.83 -23.90
C PHE A 161 1.66 -8.05 -24.49
N ALA A 162 2.22 -8.97 -23.68
CA ALA A 162 2.63 -10.28 -24.17
C ALA A 162 1.45 -11.02 -24.85
N ALA A 163 0.23 -10.82 -24.35
CA ALA A 163 -0.99 -11.35 -24.98
C ALA A 163 -1.27 -10.77 -26.39
N ALA A 164 -0.68 -9.61 -26.72
CA ALA A 164 -0.73 -8.96 -28.04
C ALA A 164 0.61 -9.05 -28.80
N GLY A 165 1.53 -9.93 -28.38
CA GLY A 165 2.81 -10.15 -29.06
C GLY A 165 3.90 -9.12 -28.77
N ILE A 166 3.73 -8.26 -27.74
CA ILE A 166 4.74 -7.29 -27.31
C ILE A 166 5.22 -7.65 -25.90
N PRO A 167 6.05 -8.69 -25.74
CA PRO A 167 6.53 -9.11 -24.43
C PRO A 167 7.36 -8.01 -23.77
N GLY A 168 7.16 -7.84 -22.46
CA GLY A 168 7.86 -6.84 -21.65
C GLY A 168 7.18 -5.48 -21.57
N LEU A 169 6.14 -5.20 -22.37
CA LEU A 169 5.31 -4.00 -22.27
C LEU A 169 4.13 -4.24 -21.35
N LEU A 170 3.99 -3.43 -20.31
CA LEU A 170 2.87 -3.48 -19.35
C LEU A 170 2.21 -2.11 -19.22
N LEU A 171 0.89 -2.11 -19.09
CA LEU A 171 0.07 -0.95 -18.71
C LEU A 171 -0.57 -1.22 -17.34
N MET A 172 -0.59 -0.20 -16.50
CA MET A 172 -1.45 -0.11 -15.31
C MET A 172 -2.15 1.24 -15.32
N THR A 173 -3.45 1.26 -15.03
CA THR A 173 -4.16 2.49 -14.68
C THR A 173 -5.14 2.21 -13.55
N ARG A 174 -5.29 3.17 -12.65
CA ARG A 174 -6.19 3.06 -11.52
C ARG A 174 -6.72 4.41 -11.09
N TYR A 175 -7.90 4.37 -10.48
CA TYR A 175 -8.54 5.50 -9.84
C TYR A 175 -8.97 5.07 -8.44
N GLY A 176 -8.59 5.85 -7.44
CA GLY A 176 -9.02 5.71 -6.06
C GLY A 176 -9.75 6.96 -5.61
N HIS A 177 -10.80 6.79 -4.81
CA HIS A 177 -11.53 7.89 -4.21
C HIS A 177 -11.83 7.57 -2.74
N GLY A 178 -11.52 8.54 -1.87
CA GLY A 178 -11.83 8.56 -0.46
C GLY A 178 -12.84 9.64 -0.10
N ASP A 179 -13.75 9.31 0.80
CA ASP A 179 -14.64 10.28 1.45
C ASP A 179 -14.68 10.06 2.97
N ASN A 180 -15.28 11.02 3.68
CA ASN A 180 -15.44 10.97 5.12
C ASN A 180 -14.10 10.98 5.88
N ALA A 181 -13.06 11.59 5.30
CA ALA A 181 -11.77 11.73 5.96
C ALA A 181 -11.84 12.80 7.06
N THR A 182 -11.47 12.43 8.27
CA THR A 182 -11.22 13.32 9.40
C THR A 182 -9.72 13.62 9.48
N THR A 183 -9.37 14.90 9.43
CA THR A 183 -7.99 15.40 9.44
C THR A 183 -7.87 16.61 10.37
N LYS A 184 -6.66 17.17 10.51
CA LYS A 184 -6.46 18.44 11.23
C LYS A 184 -7.19 19.63 10.59
N ALA A 185 -7.60 19.53 9.32
CA ALA A 185 -8.36 20.58 8.63
C ALA A 185 -9.87 20.50 8.90
N GLY A 186 -10.37 19.38 9.44
CA GLY A 186 -11.79 19.14 9.69
C GLY A 186 -12.23 17.72 9.35
N SER A 187 -13.53 17.46 9.47
CA SER A 187 -14.21 16.23 9.06
C SER A 187 -14.76 16.32 7.63
N ASP A 188 -15.35 15.22 7.13
CA ASP A 188 -16.00 15.13 5.81
C ASP A 188 -15.07 15.42 4.61
N GLY A 189 -13.77 15.23 4.80
CA GLY A 189 -12.76 15.36 3.77
C GLY A 189 -12.97 14.38 2.62
N LYS A 190 -12.64 14.82 1.40
CA LYS A 190 -12.65 14.00 0.20
C LYS A 190 -11.31 14.09 -0.51
N GLU A 191 -10.86 12.97 -1.04
CA GLU A 191 -9.69 12.92 -1.88
C GLU A 191 -9.85 11.91 -3.02
N TRP A 192 -9.12 12.13 -4.12
CA TRP A 192 -8.99 11.12 -5.15
C TRP A 192 -7.60 11.15 -5.76
N GLU A 193 -7.17 9.99 -6.24
CA GLU A 193 -5.90 9.80 -6.94
C GLU A 193 -6.16 9.01 -8.23
N ARG A 194 -5.57 9.45 -9.33
CA ARG A 194 -5.52 8.69 -10.58
C ARG A 194 -4.06 8.43 -10.93
N ASP A 195 -3.72 7.15 -11.09
CA ASP A 195 -2.40 6.74 -11.54
C ASP A 195 -2.47 6.05 -12.89
N THR A 196 -1.47 6.30 -13.72
CA THR A 196 -1.20 5.53 -14.94
C THR A 196 0.29 5.25 -15.04
N GLU A 197 0.66 4.00 -15.31
CA GLU A 197 2.03 3.58 -15.56
C GLU A 197 2.11 2.77 -16.86
N ILE A 198 3.08 3.11 -17.70
CA ILE A 198 3.51 2.28 -18.83
C ILE A 198 4.95 1.89 -18.55
N SER A 199 5.24 0.59 -18.65
CA SER A 199 6.58 0.05 -18.44
C SER A 199 7.00 -0.83 -19.61
N TYR A 200 8.27 -0.76 -19.99
CA TYR A 200 8.85 -1.65 -20.99
C TYR A 200 10.19 -2.19 -20.49
N THR A 201 10.35 -3.51 -20.52
CA THR A 201 11.62 -4.19 -20.27
C THR A 201 12.13 -4.80 -21.57
N LEU A 202 13.37 -4.49 -21.96
CA LEU A 202 13.98 -5.10 -23.15
C LEU A 202 14.22 -6.60 -22.94
N GLN A 203 13.67 -7.40 -23.85
CA GLN A 203 13.66 -8.86 -23.73
C GLN A 203 14.94 -9.53 -24.26
N SER A 204 15.69 -8.86 -25.13
CA SER A 204 16.87 -9.42 -25.81
C SER A 204 17.89 -8.35 -26.20
N GLY A 205 19.03 -8.78 -26.75
CA GLY A 205 20.09 -7.90 -27.24
C GLY A 205 21.02 -7.37 -26.14
N PRO A 206 21.94 -6.44 -26.48
CA PRO A 206 22.96 -5.93 -25.56
C PRO A 206 22.40 -5.19 -24.33
N LEU A 207 21.18 -4.68 -24.43
CA LEU A 207 20.48 -3.96 -23.36
C LEU A 207 19.37 -4.82 -22.72
N LYS A 208 19.43 -6.15 -22.86
CA LYS A 208 18.47 -7.05 -22.21
C LYS A 208 18.36 -6.72 -20.72
N ASN A 209 17.14 -6.72 -20.20
CA ASN A 209 16.77 -6.33 -18.82
C ASN A 209 16.81 -4.83 -18.50
N LEU A 210 17.24 -3.96 -19.44
CA LEU A 210 16.99 -2.53 -19.30
C LEU A 210 15.47 -2.30 -19.25
N SER A 211 15.02 -1.57 -18.24
CA SER A 211 13.61 -1.25 -18.03
C SER A 211 13.42 0.25 -17.99
N VAL A 212 12.36 0.70 -18.66
CA VAL A 212 11.89 2.09 -18.63
C VAL A 212 10.46 2.09 -18.11
N ARG A 213 10.21 2.88 -17.08
CA ARG A 213 8.90 3.09 -16.48
C ARG A 213 8.55 4.57 -16.56
N VAL A 214 7.42 4.88 -17.16
CA VAL A 214 6.85 6.22 -17.16
C VAL A 214 5.53 6.14 -16.42
N ASN A 215 5.38 6.92 -15.36
CA ASN A 215 4.12 7.01 -14.64
C ASN A 215 3.70 8.46 -14.40
N ASN A 216 2.39 8.65 -14.37
CA ASN A 216 1.72 9.90 -14.08
C ASN A 216 0.71 9.65 -12.95
N ALA A 217 0.63 10.60 -12.03
CA ALA A 217 -0.32 10.63 -10.94
C ALA A 217 -0.98 12.01 -10.86
N THR A 218 -2.28 12.02 -10.55
CA THR A 218 -3.10 13.22 -10.36
C THR A 218 -3.79 13.07 -9.01
N ASN A 219 -3.49 13.96 -8.08
CA ASN A 219 -4.02 13.95 -6.72
C ASN A 219 -4.87 15.19 -6.48
N ARG A 220 -6.08 15.02 -5.96
CA ARG A 220 -6.92 16.12 -5.50
C ARG A 220 -7.42 15.85 -4.09
N ARG A 221 -7.36 16.85 -3.21
CA ARG A 221 -7.71 16.73 -1.78
C ARG A 221 -8.47 17.98 -1.35
N SER A 222 -9.64 17.81 -0.72
CA SER A 222 -10.37 18.95 -0.16
C SER A 222 -9.72 19.55 1.08
N PHE A 223 -8.77 18.82 1.69
CA PHE A 223 -8.14 19.12 2.98
C PHE A 223 -6.62 19.28 2.90
N ASN A 224 -6.04 19.23 1.69
CA ASN A 224 -4.61 19.42 1.47
C ASN A 224 -4.35 19.89 0.02
N SER A 225 -3.10 20.18 -0.34
CA SER A 225 -2.74 20.64 -1.68
C SER A 225 -3.02 19.62 -2.77
N ASP A 226 -3.59 20.09 -3.88
CA ASP A 226 -3.68 19.37 -5.15
C ASP A 226 -2.34 19.38 -5.88
N PHE A 227 -2.03 18.29 -6.59
CA PHE A 227 -0.85 18.24 -7.46
C PHE A 227 -0.96 17.18 -8.56
N ASP A 228 -0.11 17.34 -9.57
CA ASP A 228 0.14 16.35 -10.62
C ASP A 228 1.63 15.98 -10.58
N GLN A 229 1.94 14.69 -10.80
CA GLN A 229 3.30 14.16 -10.72
C GLN A 229 3.58 13.27 -11.92
N THR A 230 4.73 13.46 -12.56
CA THR A 230 5.24 12.55 -13.59
C THR A 230 6.62 12.06 -13.19
N ARG A 231 6.87 10.75 -13.30
CA ARG A 231 8.18 10.14 -13.05
C ARG A 231 8.59 9.30 -14.25
N ILE A 232 9.85 9.43 -14.63
CA ILE A 232 10.53 8.56 -15.60
C ILE A 232 11.64 7.83 -14.83
N ILE A 233 11.60 6.51 -14.84
CA ILE A 233 12.51 5.66 -14.09
C ILE A 233 13.16 4.71 -15.09
N ILE A 234 14.49 4.78 -15.20
CA ILE A 234 15.29 3.91 -16.05
C ILE A 234 16.15 3.05 -15.13
N ASN A 235 16.04 1.73 -15.26
CA ASN A 235 16.76 0.79 -14.42
C ASN A 235 17.44 -0.29 -15.28
N TYR A 236 18.73 -0.53 -15.02
CA TYR A 236 19.52 -1.55 -15.69
C TYR A 236 20.19 -2.46 -14.65
N PRO A 237 19.69 -3.69 -14.44
CA PRO A 237 20.26 -4.61 -13.47
C PRO A 237 21.53 -5.26 -14.05
N LEU A 238 22.67 -5.01 -13.40
CA LEU A 238 23.92 -5.69 -13.67
C LEU A 238 24.12 -6.82 -12.65
N SER A 239 24.13 -8.06 -13.12
CA SER A 239 24.60 -9.20 -12.33
C SER A 239 26.12 -9.25 -12.43
N LEU A 240 26.79 -9.06 -11.30
CA LEU A 240 28.25 -9.11 -11.19
C LEU A 240 28.71 -10.48 -10.66
#